data_AF-A0A7L0ETQ8-F1
#
_entry.id   AF-A0A7L0ETQ8-F1
#
_cell.length_a   1.000
_cell.length_b   1.000
_cell.length_c   1.000
_cell.angle_alpha   90.00
_cell.angle_beta   90.00
_cell.angle_gamma   90.00
#
_symmetry.space_group_name_H-M   'P 1'
#
loop_
_entity.id
_entity.type
_entity.pdbx_description
1 polymer ?
#
loop_
_entity_poly.entity_id
_entity_poly.type
_entity_poly.pdbx_seq_one_letter_code
_entity_poly.pdbx_strand_id
1 'polypeptide(L)' 'PRAPTSCSPQAAAYGRCVAAAAAGPAELRRDACLEEFRALQDCFVRAVGPAPG' A
#
# COMPACT_ATOMS: atom_id res chain seq x y z
N PRO A 1 17.83 5.30 -2.59
CA PRO A 1 16.49 5.52 -3.16
C PRO A 1 15.48 5.88 -2.05
N ARG A 2 15.12 7.16 -1.91
CA ARG A 2 14.01 7.58 -1.05
C ARG A 2 12.72 7.22 -1.77
N ALA A 3 11.84 6.45 -1.12
CA ALA A 3 10.50 6.20 -1.63
C ALA A 3 9.82 7.56 -1.93
N PRO A 4 8.96 7.65 -2.97
CA PRO A 4 8.21 8.86 -3.22
C PRO A 4 7.39 9.21 -1.98
N THR A 5 7.76 10.29 -1.30
CA THR A 5 7.08 10.78 -0.10
C THR A 5 5.62 11.15 -0.38
N SER A 6 5.25 11.33 -1.66
CA SER A 6 3.88 11.54 -2.13
C SER A 6 2.93 10.38 -1.83
N CYS A 7 3.43 9.14 -1.71
CA CYS A 7 2.61 7.96 -1.43
C CYS A 7 2.58 7.56 0.05
N SER A 8 3.19 8.37 0.93
CA SER A 8 3.17 8.19 2.39
C SER A 8 1.76 8.02 2.97
N PRO A 9 0.73 8.80 2.57
CA PRO A 9 -0.61 8.62 3.13
C PRO A 9 -1.26 7.29 2.74
N GLN A 10 -1.10 6.84 1.48
CA GLN A 10 -1.57 5.53 1.02
C GLN A 10 -0.81 4.40 1.73
N ALA A 11 0.51 4.57 1.94
CA ALA A 11 1.33 3.59 2.64
C ALA A 11 0.90 3.45 4.11
N ALA A 12 0.61 4.56 4.78
CA ALA A 12 0.13 4.57 6.15
C ALA A 12 -1.27 3.93 6.27
N ALA A 13 -2.16 4.15 5.30
CA ALA A 13 -3.49 3.51 5.27
C ALA A 13 -3.38 1.99 5.14
N TYR A 14 -2.58 1.51 4.17
CA TYR A 14 -2.32 0.09 3.99
C TYR A 14 -1.69 -0.55 5.23
N GLY A 15 -0.67 0.09 5.81
CA GLY A 15 -0.02 -0.40 7.03
C GLY A 15 -0.97 -0.51 8.23
N ARG A 16 -1.90 0.45 8.41
CA ARG A 16 -2.93 0.37 9.46
C ARG A 16 -3.89 -0.79 9.24
N CYS A 17 -4.34 -1.01 8.00
CA CYS A 17 -5.20 -2.14 7.68
C CYS A 17 -4.50 -3.48 7.97
N VAL A 18 -3.24 -3.63 7.53
CA VAL A 18 -2.45 -4.85 7.77
C VAL A 18 -2.25 -5.09 9.26
N ALA A 19 -1.91 -4.05 10.03
CA ALA A 19 -1.75 -4.16 11.48
C ALA A 19 -3.06 -4.57 12.18
N ALA A 20 -4.20 -4.02 11.76
CA ALA A 20 -5.51 -4.41 12.28
C ALA A 20 -5.88 -5.85 11.91
N ALA A 21 -5.61 -6.26 10.67
CA ALA A 21 -5.86 -7.63 10.20
C ALA A 21 -4.94 -8.65 10.90
N ALA A 22 -3.68 -8.26 11.19
CA ALA A 22 -2.69 -9.08 11.90
C ALA A 22 -2.96 -9.19 13.41
N ALA A 23 -3.71 -8.25 13.99
CA ALA A 23 -4.04 -8.25 15.41
C ALA A 23 -5.12 -9.26 15.80
N GLY A 24 -5.80 -9.87 14.81
CA GLY A 24 -6.78 -10.93 15.03
C GLY A 24 -6.16 -12.32 15.11
N PRO A 25 -6.87 -13.31 15.68
CA PRO A 25 -6.45 -14.71 15.68
C PRO A 25 -6.57 -15.39 14.31
N ALA A 26 -7.11 -14.69 13.31
CA ALA A 26 -7.31 -15.20 11.96
C ALA A 26 -6.08 -14.93 11.09
N GLU A 27 -5.71 -15.93 10.28
CA GLU A 27 -4.69 -15.80 9.23
C GLU A 27 -4.95 -14.54 8.39
N LEU A 28 -3.92 -13.70 8.21
CA LEU A 28 -3.97 -12.53 7.34
C LEU A 28 -4.49 -12.93 5.96
N ARG A 29 -5.75 -12.63 5.68
CA ARG A 29 -6.34 -12.83 4.36
C ARG A 29 -5.69 -11.81 3.43
N ARG A 30 -5.05 -12.31 2.36
CA ARG A 30 -4.38 -11.49 1.34
C ARG A 30 -5.30 -10.39 0.77
N ASP A 31 -6.60 -10.66 0.81
CA ASP A 31 -7.65 -9.82 0.25
C ASP A 31 -8.23 -8.80 1.25
N ALA A 32 -7.84 -8.85 2.53
CA ALA A 32 -8.41 -7.98 3.57
C ALA A 32 -8.07 -6.49 3.38
N CYS A 33 -6.89 -6.19 2.82
CA CYS A 33 -6.40 -4.83 2.61
C CYS A 33 -6.15 -4.54 1.11
N LEU A 34 -6.90 -5.21 0.23
CA LEU A 34 -6.70 -5.15 -1.21
C LEU A 34 -6.93 -3.75 -1.79
N GLU A 35 -7.89 -3.02 -1.24
CA GLU A 35 -8.26 -1.68 -1.71
C GLU A 35 -7.18 -0.66 -1.34
N GLU A 36 -6.66 -0.71 -0.12
CA GLU A 36 -5.55 0.13 0.35
C GLU A 36 -4.26 -0.22 -0.40
N PHE A 37 -4.04 -1.49 -0.70
CA PHE A 37 -2.92 -1.93 -1.52
C PHE A 37 -3.01 -1.38 -2.95
N ARG A 38 -4.18 -1.42 -3.58
CA ARG A 38 -4.40 -0.85 -4.92
C ARG A 38 -4.17 0.66 -4.95
N ALA A 39 -4.69 1.38 -3.95
CA ALA A 39 -4.46 2.83 -3.84
C ALA A 39 -2.98 3.16 -3.69
N LEU A 40 -2.24 2.36 -2.91
CA LEU A 40 -0.80 2.50 -2.76
C LEU A 40 -0.05 2.21 -4.07
N GLN A 41 -0.38 1.09 -4.72
CA GLN A 41 0.22 0.67 -5.99
C GLN A 41 0.00 1.72 -7.10
N ASP A 42 -1.23 2.23 -7.25
CA ASP A 42 -1.55 3.27 -8.24
C ASP A 42 -0.74 4.54 -7.99
N CYS A 43 -0.59 4.96 -6.73
CA CYS A 43 0.26 6.09 -6.38
C CYS A 43 1.72 5.86 -6.79
N PHE A 44 2.27 4.67 -6.54
CA PHE A 44 3.63 4.34 -6.96
C PHE A 44 3.78 4.35 -8.48
N VAL A 45 2.85 3.75 -9.23
CA VAL A 45 2.86 3.76 -10.70
C VAL A 45 2.86 5.19 -11.23
N ARG A 46 2.05 6.09 -10.65
CA ARG A 46 2.02 7.51 -11.00
C ARG A 46 3.29 8.26 -10.59
N ALA A 47 3.82 7.97 -9.40
CA ALA A 47 4.96 8.68 -8.82
C ALA A 47 6.29 8.31 -9.49
N VAL A 48 6.41 7.08 -9.99
CA VAL A 48 7.59 6.61 -10.72
C VAL A 48 7.49 6.97 -12.21
N GLY A 49 6.28 7.19 -12.73
CA GLY A 49 6.01 7.44 -14.15
C GLY A 49 6.35 6.20 -15.02
N PRO A 50 5.86 6.12 -16.27
CA PRO A 50 6.44 5.19 -17.22
C PRO A 50 7.93 5.53 -17.36
N ALA A 51 8.81 4.58 -17.09
CA ALA A 51 10.24 4.75 -17.37
C ALA A 51 10.40 5.21 -18.83
N PRO A 52 11.25 6.21 -19.13
CA PRO A 52 11.60 6.49 -20.51
C PRO A 52 12.30 5.24 -21.05
N GLY A 53 11.64 4.54 -21.97
CA GLY A 53 12.24 3.49 -22.79
C GLY A 53 13.23 4.07 -23.77
#